data_AF-A0A2V7I9J4-F1
#
_entry.id   AF-A0A2V7I9J4-F1
#
_cell.length_a   1.000
_cell.length_b   1.000
_cell.length_c   1.000
_cell.angle_alpha   90.00
_cell.angle_beta   90.00
_cell.angle_gamma   90.00
#
_symmetry.space_group_name_H-M   'P 1'
#
loop_
_entity.id
_entity.type
_entity.pdbx_description
1 polymer ?
#
loop_
_entity_poly.entity_id
_entity_poly.type
_entity_poly.pdbx_seq_one_letter_code
_entity_poly.pdbx_strand_id
1 'polypeptide(L)'
;MPARILLGVTVSLTTTEFVEVQQLPVEALRTRFELSPSCRPALTALATDPAAQRMTVLIECRAEPPATSPGPRPPAGRSRPSRPAEKGS
;
A
#
# COMPACT_ATOMS: atom_id res chain seq x y z
N MET A 1 -8.53 5.15 0.48
CA MET A 1 -8.67 4.41 1.76
C MET A 1 -7.31 4.40 2.43
N PRO A 2 -7.19 4.72 3.74
CA PRO A 2 -5.90 4.76 4.42
C PRO A 2 -5.33 3.34 4.54
N ALA A 3 -4.05 3.18 4.17
CA ALA A 3 -3.32 1.93 4.42
C ALA A 3 -3.20 1.72 5.93
N ARG A 4 -3.51 0.51 6.42
CA ARG A 4 -3.33 0.17 7.84
C ARG A 4 -1.89 -0.30 8.04
N ILE A 5 -1.15 0.38 8.92
CA ILE A 5 0.16 -0.07 9.37
C ILE A 5 -0.08 -1.23 10.34
N LEU A 6 0.53 -2.39 10.06
CA LEU A 6 0.42 -3.59 10.89
C LEU A 6 1.59 -3.71 11.86
N LEU A 7 2.77 -3.22 11.47
CA LEU A 7 3.99 -3.30 12.26
C LEU A 7 4.89 -2.09 11.94
N GLY A 8 5.50 -1.51 12.98
CA GLY A 8 6.55 -0.50 12.85
C GLY A 8 7.76 -0.94 13.66
N VAL A 9 8.93 -1.01 13.03
CA VAL A 9 10.21 -1.34 13.69
C VAL A 9 11.20 -0.22 13.42
N THR A 10 11.92 0.21 14.45
CA THR A 10 13.02 1.16 14.29
C THR A 10 14.35 0.42 14.27
N VAL A 11 15.18 0.73 13.27
CA VAL A 11 16.53 0.21 13.14
C VAL A 11 17.52 1.37 13.11
N SER A 12 18.72 1.14 13.62
CA SER A 12 19.82 2.09 13.50
C SER A 12 20.78 1.60 12.42
N LEU A 13 20.91 2.36 11.34
CA LEU A 13 21.75 2.06 10.18
C LEU A 13 22.78 3.19 10.00
N THR A 14 23.90 2.91 9.37
CA THR A 14 24.76 3.98 8.83
C THR A 14 24.07 4.68 7.65
N THR A 15 24.55 5.87 7.29
CA THR A 15 24.05 6.57 6.09
C THR A 15 24.22 5.72 4.83
N THR A 16 25.36 5.04 4.68
CA THR A 16 25.62 4.16 3.53
C THR A 16 24.65 2.98 3.50
N GLU A 17 24.46 2.29 4.63
CA GLU A 17 23.50 1.19 4.73
C GLU A 17 22.07 1.65 4.40
N PHE A 18 21.67 2.85 4.84
CA PHE A 18 20.34 3.37 4.53
C PHE A 18 20.16 3.61 3.02
N VAL A 19 21.18 4.13 2.33
CA VAL A 19 21.14 4.31 0.87
C VAL A 19 21.05 2.98 0.15
N GLU A 20 21.83 1.98 0.56
CA GLU A 20 21.75 0.63 -0.01
C GLU A 20 20.37 0.01 0.19
N VAL A 21 19.83 0.11 1.42
CA VAL A 21 18.52 -0.43 1.76
C VAL A 21 17.41 0.24 0.94
N GLN A 22 17.47 1.55 0.70
CA GLN A 22 16.47 2.25 -0.12
C GLN A 22 16.43 1.78 -1.58
N GLN A 23 17.53 1.23 -2.10
CA GLN A 23 17.60 0.73 -3.47
C GLN A 23 17.12 -0.72 -3.61
N LEU A 24 16.89 -1.40 -2.49
CA LEU A 24 16.45 -2.80 -2.53
C LEU A 24 15.02 -2.93 -3.03
N PRO A 25 14.72 -3.95 -3.84
CA PRO A 25 13.35 -4.30 -4.16
C PRO A 25 12.61 -4.78 -2.90
N VAL A 26 11.28 -4.70 -2.93
CA VAL A 26 10.40 -5.07 -1.81
C VAL A 26 10.70 -6.47 -1.26
N GLU A 27 10.94 -7.46 -2.13
CA GLU A 27 11.25 -8.83 -1.69
C GLU A 27 12.58 -8.91 -0.93
N ALA A 28 13.60 -8.20 -1.39
CA ALA A 28 14.89 -8.15 -0.71
C ALA A 28 14.80 -7.41 0.63
N LEU A 29 13.96 -6.37 0.73
CA LEU A 29 13.66 -5.70 2.00
C LEU A 29 12.97 -6.65 2.99
N ARG A 30 12.02 -7.46 2.53
CA ARG A 30 11.36 -8.46 3.38
C ARG A 30 12.36 -9.48 3.90
N THR A 31 13.23 -10.01 3.04
CA THR A 31 14.26 -10.96 3.47
C THR A 31 15.26 -10.32 4.44
N ARG A 32 15.74 -9.11 4.15
CA ARG A 32 16.75 -8.42 4.97
C ARG A 32 16.26 -8.09 6.38
N PHE A 33 14.98 -7.78 6.52
CA PHE A 33 14.37 -7.40 7.81
C PHE A 33 13.42 -8.48 8.37
N GLU A 34 13.48 -9.70 7.84
CA GLU A 34 12.66 -10.85 8.26
C GLU A 34 11.15 -10.53 8.35
N LEU A 35 10.66 -9.73 7.39
CA LEU A 35 9.27 -9.31 7.36
C LEU A 35 8.37 -10.39 6.76
N SER A 36 7.11 -10.41 7.18
CA SER A 36 6.09 -11.28 6.60
C SER A 36 6.00 -11.12 5.06
N PRO A 37 5.77 -12.20 4.29
CA PRO A 37 5.61 -12.12 2.85
C PRO A 37 4.42 -11.26 2.40
N SER A 38 3.42 -11.03 3.27
CA SER A 38 2.30 -10.14 2.97
C SER A 38 2.58 -8.66 3.26
N CYS A 39 3.70 -8.33 3.92
CA CYS A 39 4.03 -6.97 4.29
C CYS A 39 4.51 -6.18 3.07
N ARG A 40 4.01 -4.96 2.85
CA ARG A 40 4.68 -3.98 1.97
C ARG A 40 5.49 -3.00 2.84
N PRO A 41 6.82 -3.12 2.88
CA PRO A 41 7.66 -2.26 3.70
C PRO A 41 7.71 -0.84 3.13
N ALA A 42 7.67 0.15 4.02
CA ALA A 42 7.97 1.54 3.74
C ALA A 42 9.05 2.01 4.72
N LEU A 43 10.02 2.77 4.23
CA LEU A 43 11.17 3.22 5.01
C LEU A 43 11.08 4.72 5.24
N THR A 44 11.25 5.16 6.48
CA THR A 44 11.22 6.57 6.86
C THR A 44 12.40 6.87 7.76
N ALA A 45 13.30 7.76 7.35
CA ALA A 45 14.35 8.26 8.24
C ALA A 45 13.73 9.16 9.32
N LEU A 46 13.99 8.86 10.59
CA LEU A 46 13.44 9.60 11.74
C LEU A 46 14.45 10.61 12.30
N ALA A 47 15.69 10.18 12.48
CA ALA A 47 16.74 10.98 13.08
C ALA A 47 18.11 10.58 12.54
N THR A 48 19.05 11.52 12.56
CA THR A 48 20.43 11.32 12.15
C THR A 48 21.36 11.75 13.27
N ASP A 49 22.31 10.89 13.62
CA ASP A 49 23.45 11.20 14.50
C ASP A 49 24.70 11.36 13.62
N PRO A 50 25.11 12.61 13.34
CA PRO A 50 26.28 12.86 12.50
C PRO A 50 27.60 12.51 13.20
N ALA A 51 27.65 12.53 14.54
CA ALA A 51 28.87 12.19 15.28
C ALA A 51 29.15 10.68 15.21
N ALA A 52 28.10 9.86 15.22
CA ALA A 52 28.20 8.41 15.05
C ALA A 52 28.08 7.93 13.59
N GLN A 53 27.79 8.84 12.64
CA GLN A 53 27.44 8.50 11.25
C GLN A 53 26.27 7.50 11.13
N ARG A 54 25.31 7.60 12.04
CA ARG A 54 24.14 6.70 12.10
C ARG A 54 22.85 7.44 11.85
N MET A 55 21.84 6.68 11.46
CA MET A 55 20.48 7.12 11.19
C MET A 55 19.52 6.14 11.83
N THR A 56 18.51 6.66 12.51
CA THR A 56 17.37 5.87 12.96
C THR A 56 16.32 5.86 11.86
N VAL A 57 15.96 4.68 11.41
CA VAL A 57 15.03 4.46 10.30
C VAL A 57 13.85 3.64 10.82
N LEU A 58 12.64 4.14 10.57
CA LEU A 58 11.40 3.41 10.78
C LEU A 58 11.09 2.57 9.54
N ILE A 59 10.78 1.30 9.78
CA ILE A 59 10.30 0.35 8.78
C ILE A 59 8.84 0.05 9.12
N GLU A 60 7.93 0.46 8.24
CA GLU A 60 6.50 0.23 8.38
C GLU A 60 6.03 -0.89 7.45
N CYS A 61 5.32 -1.87 7.98
CA CYS A 61 4.59 -2.84 7.19
C CYS A 61 3.16 -2.37 6.96
N ARG A 62 2.82 -2.03 5.71
CA ARG A 62 1.47 -1.64 5.34
C ARG A 62 0.69 -2.85 4.82
N ALA A 63 -0.51 -3.05 5.35
CA ALA A 63 -1.49 -3.93 4.72
C ALA A 63 -2.02 -3.23 3.46
N GLU A 64 -1.86 -3.87 2.31
CA GLU A 64 -2.60 -3.43 1.13
C GLU A 64 -4.08 -3.74 1.37
N PRO A 65 -4.99 -2.76 1.18
CA PRO A 65 -6.40 -3.07 1.18
C PRO A 65 -6.65 -4.09 0.07
N PRO A 66 -7.46 -5.15 0.32
CA PRO A 66 -7.80 -6.09 -0.74
C PRO A 66 -8.28 -5.29 -1.94
N ALA A 67 -7.68 -5.54 -3.11
CA ALA A 67 -8.09 -4.90 -4.35
C ALA A 67 -9.60 -4.99 -4.41
N THR A 68 -10.28 -3.84 -4.42
CA THR A 68 -11.73 -3.81 -4.52
C THR A 68 -12.04 -4.42 -5.87
N SER A 69 -12.44 -5.70 -5.87
CA SER A 69 -12.94 -6.33 -7.09
C SER A 69 -14.02 -5.39 -7.62
N PRO A 70 -13.98 -4.97 -8.89
CA PRO A 70 -15.09 -4.23 -9.45
C PRO A 70 -16.30 -5.14 -9.28
N GLY A 71 -17.20 -4.75 -8.36
CA GLY A 71 -18.42 -5.50 -8.10
C GLY A 71 -19.17 -5.72 -9.41
N PRO A 72 -19.99 -6.79 -9.53
CA PRO A 72 -20.71 -7.09 -10.75
C PRO A 72 -21.42 -5.82 -11.22
N ARG A 73 -21.03 -5.33 -12.40
CA ARG A 73 -21.71 -4.20 -13.06
C ARG A 73 -23.20 -4.61 -13.13
N PRO A 74 -24.14 -3.83 -12.55
CA PRO A 74 -25.54 -4.16 -12.71
C PRO A 74 -25.85 -4.18 -14.22
N PRO A 75 -26.59 -5.20 -14.72
CA PRO A 75 -26.86 -5.31 -16.13
C PRO A 75 -27.58 -4.04 -16.60
N ALA A 76 -27.03 -3.43 -17.65
CA ALA A 76 -27.60 -2.26 -18.28
C ALA A 76 -29.03 -2.58 -18.74
N GLY A 77 -29.99 -1.83 -18.19
CA GLY A 77 -31.28 -1.49 -18.79
C GLY A 77 -32.10 -2.63 -19.38
N ARG A 78 -33.08 -3.14 -18.62
CA ARG A 78 -34.32 -3.63 -19.24
C ARG A 78 -35.02 -2.44 -19.89
N SER A 79 -34.98 -2.41 -21.21
CA SER A 79 -35.81 -1.53 -22.05
C SER A 79 -37.26 -1.58 -21.54
N ARG A 80 -37.73 -0.42 -21.10
CA ARG A 80 -39.12 -0.19 -20.68
C ARG A 80 -40.03 -0.44 -21.90
N PRO A 81 -41.12 -1.21 -21.79
CA PRO A 81 -42.05 -1.37 -22.90
C PRO A 81 -42.73 -0.03 -23.20
N SER A 82 -42.74 0.34 -24.47
CA SER A 82 -43.41 1.54 -25.00
C SER A 82 -44.91 1.47 -24.70
N ARG A 83 -45.44 2.51 -24.06
CA ARG A 83 -46.89 2.72 -23.86
C ARG A 83 -47.52 3.06 -25.21
N PRO A 84 -48.59 2.37 -25.67
CA PRO A 84 -49.27 2.78 -26.89
C PRO A 84 -50.07 4.06 -26.66
N ALA A 85 -50.09 4.89 -27.69
CA ALA A 85 -50.74 6.18 -27.76
C ALA A 85 -52.28 6.09 -27.65
N GLU A 86 -52.82 7.14 -27.07
CA GLU A 86 -54.22 7.56 -27.04
C GLU A 86 -54.88 7.48 -28.43
N LYS A 87 -56.11 6.94 -28.49
CA LYS A 87 -57.01 7.09 -29.64
C LYS A 87 -58.38 7.50 -29.12
N GLY A 88 -58.78 8.72 -29.47
CA GLY A 88 -60.01 9.34 -29.00
C GLY A 88 -61.30 8.68 -29.52
N SER A 89 -62.40 9.08 -28.87
CA SER A 89 -63.71 9.25 -29.46
C SER A 89 -64.53 10.23 -28.62
#